data_AF-A0A7J6X9N3-F1
#
_entry.id   AF-A0A7J6X9N3-F1
#
_cell.length_a   1.000
_cell.length_b   1.000
_cell.length_c   1.000
_cell.angle_alpha   90.00
_cell.angle_beta   90.00
_cell.angle_gamma   90.00
#
_symmetry.space_group_name_H-M   'P 1'
#
loop_
_entity.id
_entity.type
_entity.pdbx_description
1 polymer ?
#
loop_
_entity_poly.entity_id
_entity_poly.type
_entity_poly.pdbx_seq_one_letter_code
_entity_poly.pdbx_strand_id
1 'polypeptide(L)'
;MNLPTQQASIAWTFYSHNATLDFVFFGSFISPSGWVGCGINPSSPEMTGTRALIAFPDPTSGQVVVLTYILGPAVKLQKSPLVSAPLDIHLISSSTALYGGRMGTVHNGAAVHIFATLKLTPNKTKVNLVWNRGLYVQGYSPTIHPTTVNDLSSIATIDILSGESASSSHNNNIKRMKVAHGILNAISWGFLLPAGALTARYLRHFEAVGVYWFYIHTGVQLTAFLLGIVGFALGIRLGNLSPGVTFGLHRKLGFAVFCLGSLQTLALLFRPKTTHKFRKYWKSYHHFVGYACVVLGVVNVFQGFEVMGISGSYAKLAYCLALSTTLGICIALEVNGWVIFCRKAKEEKMIREGLVGSSEKRSADED
;
A
#
# COMPACT_ATOMS: atom_id res chain seq x y z
N MET A 1 -23.53 6.63 16.20
CA MET A 1 -22.38 5.79 15.81
C MET A 1 -21.40 6.62 15.00
N ASN A 2 -20.11 6.61 15.36
CA ASN A 2 -19.07 7.28 14.57
C ASN A 2 -18.69 6.43 13.35
N LEU A 3 -18.55 7.08 12.20
CA LEU A 3 -18.15 6.43 10.96
C LEU A 3 -16.61 6.40 10.85
N PRO A 4 -16.03 5.43 10.10
CA PRO A 4 -14.57 5.24 10.06
C PRO A 4 -13.77 6.39 9.43
N THR A 5 -14.41 7.26 8.64
CA THR A 5 -13.76 8.29 7.83
C THR A 5 -14.48 9.63 7.96
N GLN A 6 -13.80 10.69 7.53
CA GLN A 6 -14.33 12.06 7.41
C GLN A 6 -14.93 12.68 8.70
N GLN A 7 -14.67 12.09 9.87
CA GLN A 7 -15.26 12.49 11.15
C GLN A 7 -16.80 12.55 11.10
N ALA A 8 -17.39 11.72 10.23
CA ALA A 8 -18.83 11.64 10.05
C ALA A 8 -19.44 10.74 11.12
N SER A 9 -20.74 10.93 11.38
CA SER A 9 -21.48 10.05 12.29
C SER A 9 -22.89 9.85 11.78
N ILE A 10 -23.52 8.76 12.22
CA ILE A 10 -24.91 8.46 11.91
C ILE A 10 -25.62 8.00 13.19
N ALA A 11 -26.84 8.45 13.37
CA ALA A 11 -27.76 7.93 14.37
C ALA A 11 -29.06 7.54 13.68
N TRP A 12 -29.72 6.49 14.17
CA TRP A 12 -30.96 6.02 13.57
C TRP A 12 -31.87 5.41 14.62
N THR A 13 -33.15 5.32 14.28
CA THR A 13 -34.17 4.56 14.98
C THR A 13 -34.91 3.71 13.96
N PHE A 14 -35.02 2.41 14.24
CA PHE A 14 -35.72 1.48 13.37
C PHE A 14 -37.04 1.02 14.00
N TYR A 15 -38.13 1.27 13.29
CA TYR A 15 -39.48 0.88 13.66
C TYR A 15 -39.85 -0.42 12.96
N SER A 16 -39.66 -1.54 13.67
CA SER A 16 -39.86 -2.89 13.13
C SER A 16 -41.28 -3.15 12.62
N HIS A 17 -42.29 -2.60 13.29
CA HIS A 17 -43.71 -2.81 12.97
C HIS A 17 -44.08 -2.39 11.54
N ASN A 18 -43.48 -1.31 11.03
CA ASN A 18 -43.73 -0.76 9.69
C ASN A 18 -42.48 -0.76 8.80
N ALA A 19 -41.42 -1.47 9.20
CA ALA A 19 -40.11 -1.51 8.54
C ALA A 19 -39.58 -0.11 8.16
N THR A 20 -39.76 0.87 9.04
CA THR A 20 -39.39 2.27 8.78
C THR A 20 -38.10 2.62 9.51
N LEU A 21 -37.16 3.22 8.79
CA LEU A 21 -35.87 3.68 9.29
C LEU A 21 -35.83 5.20 9.27
N ASP A 22 -35.76 5.79 10.46
CA ASP A 22 -35.44 7.20 10.63
C ASP A 22 -33.96 7.33 10.92
N PHE A 23 -33.24 8.10 10.12
CA PHE A 23 -31.82 8.34 10.37
C PHE A 23 -31.45 9.81 10.23
N VAL A 24 -30.40 10.18 10.95
CA VAL A 24 -29.70 11.44 10.83
C VAL A 24 -28.24 11.15 10.55
N PHE A 25 -27.73 11.73 9.47
CA PHE A 25 -26.32 11.73 9.11
C PHE A 25 -25.71 13.07 9.47
N PHE A 26 -24.54 13.03 10.10
CA PHE A 26 -23.70 14.17 10.42
C PHE A 26 -22.46 14.16 9.52
N GLY A 27 -22.20 15.30 8.88
CA GLY A 27 -20.96 15.53 8.15
C GLY A 27 -20.55 17.01 8.19
N SER A 28 -19.38 17.31 7.61
CA SER A 28 -18.85 18.68 7.54
C SER A 28 -18.44 19.05 6.12
N PHE A 29 -18.77 20.27 5.73
CA PHE A 29 -18.34 20.86 4.46
C PHE A 29 -16.83 21.08 4.44
N ILE A 30 -16.22 20.92 3.27
CA ILE A 30 -14.79 21.21 3.03
C ILE A 30 -14.57 22.51 2.24
N SER A 31 -15.65 23.20 1.90
CA SER A 31 -15.65 24.40 1.07
C SER A 31 -16.98 25.16 1.25
N PRO A 32 -16.99 26.50 1.17
CA PRO A 32 -18.20 27.32 1.22
C PRO A 32 -19.22 27.01 0.13
N SER A 33 -18.76 26.54 -1.04
CA SER A 33 -19.63 26.15 -2.17
C SER A 33 -19.84 24.63 -2.26
N GLY A 34 -19.31 23.89 -1.28
CA GLY A 34 -19.23 22.44 -1.31
C GLY A 34 -20.54 21.72 -1.09
N TRP A 35 -20.46 20.41 -1.06
CA TRP A 35 -21.58 19.53 -0.78
C TRP A 35 -21.18 18.46 0.23
N VAL A 36 -22.16 17.95 0.97
CA VAL A 36 -22.03 16.80 1.87
C VAL A 36 -23.17 15.85 1.55
N GLY A 37 -22.87 14.56 1.41
CA GLY A 37 -23.87 13.58 1.04
C GLY A 37 -23.73 12.26 1.77
N CYS A 38 -24.87 11.63 2.00
CA CYS A 38 -24.97 10.26 2.47
C CYS A 38 -26.01 9.51 1.63
N GLY A 39 -25.89 8.19 1.53
CA GLY A 39 -26.83 7.40 0.77
C GLY A 39 -26.78 5.94 1.08
N ILE A 40 -27.80 5.24 0.63
CA ILE A 40 -27.92 3.78 0.78
C ILE A 40 -27.73 3.13 -0.58
N ASN A 41 -26.93 2.08 -0.62
CA ASN A 41 -26.81 1.22 -1.78
C ASN A 41 -27.50 -0.14 -1.52
N PRO A 42 -28.65 -0.39 -2.16
CA PRO A 42 -29.40 -1.64 -2.08
C PRO A 42 -28.64 -2.93 -2.43
N SER A 43 -27.54 -2.84 -3.19
CA SER A 43 -26.85 -3.99 -3.77
C SER A 43 -25.49 -4.27 -3.12
N SER A 44 -24.64 -3.25 -2.95
CA SER A 44 -23.24 -3.39 -2.55
C SER A 44 -22.75 -2.16 -1.76
N PRO A 45 -21.73 -2.27 -0.89
CA PRO A 45 -21.13 -1.11 -0.23
C PRO A 45 -20.17 -0.37 -1.17
N GLU A 46 -20.70 0.24 -2.23
CA GLU A 46 -19.92 1.05 -3.18
C GLU A 46 -20.71 2.29 -3.62
N MET A 47 -20.02 3.29 -4.19
CA MET A 47 -20.65 4.55 -4.62
C MET A 47 -21.55 4.40 -5.84
N THR A 48 -21.23 3.50 -6.76
CA THR A 48 -22.09 3.21 -7.91
C THR A 48 -23.26 2.34 -7.48
N GLY A 49 -24.48 2.77 -7.79
CA GLY A 49 -25.72 2.20 -7.30
C GLY A 49 -26.22 2.85 -6.01
N THR A 50 -25.55 3.86 -5.46
CA THR A 50 -26.04 4.56 -4.27
C THR A 50 -27.23 5.46 -4.60
N ARG A 51 -28.23 5.43 -3.73
CA ARG A 51 -29.36 6.37 -3.68
C ARG A 51 -29.00 7.41 -2.63
N ALA A 52 -28.57 8.56 -3.09
CA ALA A 52 -27.90 9.58 -2.29
C ALA A 52 -28.82 10.76 -1.97
N LEU A 53 -28.68 11.27 -0.76
CA LEU A 53 -29.16 12.57 -0.30
C LEU A 53 -27.93 13.47 -0.19
N ILE A 54 -27.93 14.56 -0.95
CA ILE A 54 -26.79 15.47 -1.00
C ILE A 54 -27.27 16.85 -0.59
N ALA A 55 -26.66 17.38 0.47
CA ALA A 55 -26.89 18.70 1.01
C ALA A 55 -25.84 19.70 0.51
N PHE A 56 -26.29 20.87 0.07
CA PHE A 56 -25.44 21.95 -0.43
C PHE A 56 -26.18 23.30 -0.39
N PRO A 57 -25.47 24.44 -0.43
CA PRO A 57 -26.10 25.75 -0.56
C PRO A 57 -26.83 25.87 -1.91
N ASP A 58 -28.11 26.19 -1.89
CA ASP A 58 -28.89 26.47 -3.08
C ASP A 58 -28.30 27.68 -3.83
N PRO A 59 -28.00 27.59 -5.13
CA PRO A 59 -27.33 28.64 -5.88
C PRO A 59 -28.16 29.94 -5.99
N THR A 60 -29.47 29.87 -5.76
CA THR A 60 -30.39 31.02 -5.88
C THR A 60 -30.60 31.71 -4.54
N SER A 61 -30.89 30.96 -3.49
CA SER A 61 -31.26 31.47 -2.16
C SER A 61 -30.11 31.46 -1.15
N GLY A 62 -29.04 30.70 -1.40
CA GLY A 62 -27.93 30.47 -0.47
C GLY A 62 -28.29 29.58 0.73
N GLN A 63 -29.55 29.18 0.89
CA GLN A 63 -29.98 28.27 1.96
C GLN A 63 -29.54 26.84 1.67
N VAL A 64 -29.25 26.07 2.72
CA VAL A 64 -28.87 24.66 2.52
C VAL A 64 -30.10 23.85 2.17
N VAL A 65 -30.05 23.22 1.01
CA VAL A 65 -31.07 22.29 0.50
C VAL A 65 -30.52 20.88 0.50
N VAL A 66 -31.40 19.88 0.53
CA VAL A 66 -31.05 18.48 0.31
C VAL A 66 -31.84 17.97 -0.89
N LEU A 67 -31.12 17.39 -1.86
CA LEU A 67 -31.72 16.80 -3.05
C LEU A 67 -31.33 15.33 -3.17
N THR A 68 -32.14 14.59 -3.93
CA THR A 68 -31.98 13.16 -4.17
C THR A 68 -31.26 12.90 -5.48
N TYR A 69 -30.37 11.90 -5.48
CA TYR A 69 -29.58 11.51 -6.65
C TYR A 69 -29.42 9.99 -6.74
N ILE A 70 -29.45 9.46 -7.96
CA ILE A 70 -29.14 8.06 -8.24
C ILE A 70 -27.76 8.01 -8.88
N LEU A 71 -26.79 7.41 -8.17
CA LEU A 71 -25.40 7.37 -8.60
C LEU A 71 -25.15 6.20 -9.56
N GLY A 72 -25.33 6.40 -10.87
CA GLY A 72 -25.02 5.39 -11.88
C GLY A 72 -23.52 5.22 -12.18
N PRO A 73 -23.10 4.27 -13.03
CA PRO A 73 -21.69 4.09 -13.41
C PRO A 73 -21.04 5.33 -14.04
N ALA A 74 -21.84 6.22 -14.65
CA ALA A 74 -21.39 7.46 -15.25
C ALA A 74 -20.73 8.44 -14.27
N VAL A 75 -21.05 8.34 -12.96
CA VAL A 75 -20.52 9.24 -11.93
C VAL A 75 -19.01 9.07 -11.69
N LYS A 76 -18.45 7.89 -11.99
CA LYS A 76 -17.01 7.60 -11.77
C LYS A 76 -16.08 8.50 -12.58
N LEU A 77 -16.54 8.96 -13.74
CA LEU A 77 -15.78 9.81 -14.65
C LEU A 77 -16.41 11.20 -14.81
N GLN A 78 -17.55 11.45 -14.13
CA GLN A 78 -18.37 12.65 -14.26
C GLN A 78 -18.50 13.13 -15.72
N LYS A 79 -18.74 12.20 -16.65
CA LYS A 79 -18.82 12.51 -18.09
C LYS A 79 -20.00 13.44 -18.43
N SER A 80 -21.02 13.45 -17.58
CA SER A 80 -22.19 14.30 -17.67
C SER A 80 -22.54 14.87 -16.29
N PRO A 81 -23.23 16.01 -16.21
CA PRO A 81 -23.76 16.54 -14.95
C PRO A 81 -24.63 15.51 -14.23
N LEU A 82 -24.51 15.46 -12.90
CA LEU A 82 -25.36 14.65 -12.06
C LEU A 82 -26.68 15.39 -11.84
N VAL A 83 -27.79 14.79 -12.28
CA VAL A 83 -29.11 15.40 -12.22
C VAL A 83 -29.91 14.80 -11.07
N SER A 84 -30.62 15.65 -10.32
CA SER A 84 -31.49 15.20 -9.25
C SER A 84 -32.68 14.42 -9.82
N ALA A 85 -33.02 13.30 -9.18
CA ALA A 85 -34.13 12.45 -9.57
C ALA A 85 -34.78 11.82 -8.33
N PRO A 86 -36.10 11.52 -8.38
CA PRO A 86 -36.75 10.73 -7.34
C PRO A 86 -36.03 9.39 -7.13
N LEU A 87 -35.89 8.98 -5.88
CA LEU A 87 -35.26 7.70 -5.57
C LEU A 87 -36.18 6.53 -5.91
N ASP A 88 -35.59 5.42 -6.34
CA ASP A 88 -36.26 4.13 -6.53
C ASP A 88 -36.39 3.33 -5.22
N ILE A 89 -35.99 3.93 -4.09
CA ILE A 89 -36.28 3.48 -2.73
C ILE A 89 -37.39 4.35 -2.15
N HIS A 90 -38.23 3.79 -1.28
CA HIS A 90 -39.37 4.49 -0.71
C HIS A 90 -38.94 5.51 0.37
N LEU A 91 -38.58 6.71 -0.08
CA LEU A 91 -38.28 7.87 0.74
C LEU A 91 -39.57 8.58 1.14
N ILE A 92 -39.85 8.59 2.43
CA ILE A 92 -41.05 9.22 3.02
C ILE A 92 -40.78 10.71 3.22
N SER A 93 -39.61 11.06 3.76
CA SER A 93 -39.22 12.45 3.99
C SER A 93 -37.71 12.61 3.99
N SER A 94 -37.23 13.80 3.63
CA SER A 94 -35.84 14.20 3.79
C SER A 94 -35.76 15.68 4.12
N SER A 95 -34.88 16.06 5.03
CA SER A 95 -34.60 17.45 5.36
C SER A 95 -33.14 17.65 5.76
N THR A 96 -32.71 18.89 5.87
CA THR A 96 -31.34 19.24 6.24
C THR A 96 -31.33 20.43 7.19
N ALA A 97 -30.35 20.47 8.08
CA ALA A 97 -30.12 21.60 8.98
C ALA A 97 -28.63 21.82 9.18
N LEU A 98 -28.20 23.08 9.16
CA LEU A 98 -26.85 23.45 9.58
C LEU A 98 -26.73 23.43 11.10
N TYR A 99 -25.55 23.04 11.58
CA TYR A 99 -25.16 23.24 12.96
C TYR A 99 -25.07 24.75 13.24
N GLY A 100 -25.79 25.24 14.25
CA GLY A 100 -26.02 26.68 14.49
C GLY A 100 -27.36 27.20 14.00
N GLY A 101 -28.19 26.35 13.39
CA GLY A 101 -29.58 26.68 13.03
C GLY A 101 -29.68 27.77 11.97
N ARG A 102 -30.64 28.70 12.12
CA ARG A 102 -30.93 29.76 11.14
C ARG A 102 -29.80 30.79 10.94
N MET A 103 -28.81 30.82 11.84
CA MET A 103 -27.64 31.69 11.74
C MET A 103 -26.39 30.95 11.22
N GLY A 104 -26.50 29.65 10.96
CA GLY A 104 -25.41 28.87 10.37
C GLY A 104 -25.12 29.30 8.95
N THR A 105 -23.83 29.46 8.62
CA THR A 105 -23.37 29.74 7.25
C THR A 105 -22.49 28.60 6.77
N VAL A 106 -22.47 28.35 5.46
CA VAL A 106 -21.62 27.31 4.89
C VAL A 106 -20.20 27.86 4.72
N HIS A 107 -19.26 27.24 5.42
CA HIS A 107 -17.84 27.53 5.33
C HIS A 107 -17.05 26.22 5.47
N ASN A 108 -15.73 26.28 5.28
CA ASN A 108 -14.88 25.11 5.53
C ASN A 108 -15.00 24.68 7.01
N GLY A 109 -15.37 23.42 7.25
CA GLY A 109 -15.63 22.87 8.58
C GLY A 109 -17.06 23.06 9.09
N ALA A 110 -17.94 23.77 8.37
CA ALA A 110 -19.34 23.92 8.77
C ALA A 110 -20.02 22.53 8.83
N ALA A 111 -20.72 22.25 9.93
CA ALA A 111 -21.37 20.98 10.14
C ALA A 111 -22.83 20.98 9.66
N VAL A 112 -23.29 19.85 9.14
CA VAL A 112 -24.64 19.67 8.59
C VAL A 112 -25.23 18.34 9.03
N HIS A 113 -26.53 18.38 9.34
CA HIS A 113 -27.36 17.21 9.60
C HIS A 113 -28.28 16.96 8.41
N ILE A 114 -28.27 15.74 7.90
CA ILE A 114 -29.20 15.26 6.88
C ILE A 114 -30.14 14.27 7.55
N PHE A 115 -31.42 14.59 7.59
CA PHE A 115 -32.47 13.73 8.14
C PHE A 115 -33.20 13.02 7.01
N ALA A 116 -33.51 11.75 7.18
CA ALA A 116 -34.37 11.04 6.25
C ALA A 116 -35.16 9.92 6.92
N THR A 117 -36.38 9.72 6.43
CA THR A 117 -37.26 8.60 6.78
C THR A 117 -37.43 7.72 5.56
N LEU A 118 -37.04 6.46 5.68
CA LEU A 118 -37.07 5.47 4.60
C LEU A 118 -37.90 4.26 5.01
N LYS A 119 -38.69 3.72 4.08
CA LYS A 119 -39.31 2.41 4.27
C LYS A 119 -38.39 1.34 3.67
N LEU A 120 -37.88 0.48 4.53
CA LEU A 120 -37.00 -0.63 4.15
C LEU A 120 -37.81 -1.83 3.66
N THR A 121 -37.15 -2.69 2.89
CA THR A 121 -37.71 -4.00 2.57
C THR A 121 -37.80 -4.84 3.85
N PRO A 122 -38.94 -5.48 4.15
CA PRO A 122 -39.06 -6.38 5.29
C PRO A 122 -37.96 -7.44 5.29
N ASN A 123 -37.48 -7.81 6.48
CA ASN A 123 -36.42 -8.81 6.70
C ASN A 123 -35.02 -8.45 6.15
N LYS A 124 -34.78 -7.24 5.66
CA LYS A 124 -33.43 -6.73 5.36
C LYS A 124 -32.97 -5.74 6.42
N THR A 125 -32.15 -6.21 7.36
CA THR A 125 -31.60 -5.40 8.46
C THR A 125 -30.25 -4.78 8.10
N LYS A 126 -29.55 -5.32 7.10
CA LYS A 126 -28.25 -4.82 6.65
C LYS A 126 -28.41 -3.72 5.63
N VAL A 127 -27.84 -2.55 5.94
CA VAL A 127 -27.85 -1.35 5.10
C VAL A 127 -26.43 -1.02 4.68
N ASN A 128 -26.19 -0.89 3.37
CA ASN A 128 -24.92 -0.38 2.87
C ASN A 128 -24.97 1.14 2.78
N LEU A 129 -24.32 1.80 3.72
CA LEU A 129 -24.16 3.23 3.81
C LEU A 129 -22.93 3.69 3.01
N VAL A 130 -23.09 4.77 2.26
CA VAL A 130 -22.02 5.49 1.57
C VAL A 130 -22.12 6.95 1.96
N TRP A 131 -21.00 7.61 2.22
CA TRP A 131 -20.98 9.05 2.49
C TRP A 131 -19.78 9.69 1.81
N ASN A 132 -19.92 10.96 1.46
CA ASN A 132 -18.80 11.75 0.98
C ASN A 132 -19.09 13.26 1.04
N ARG A 133 -18.10 14.05 0.64
CA ARG A 133 -18.17 15.51 0.56
C ARG A 133 -17.30 16.04 -0.57
N GLY A 134 -17.73 17.13 -1.19
CA GLY A 134 -17.03 17.73 -2.33
C GLY A 134 -16.84 19.24 -2.21
N LEU A 135 -16.00 19.77 -3.10
CA LEU A 135 -15.53 21.15 -3.05
C LEU A 135 -16.53 22.17 -3.61
N TYR A 136 -17.33 21.79 -4.60
CA TYR A 136 -18.31 22.70 -5.18
C TYR A 136 -19.47 21.97 -5.86
N VAL A 137 -20.53 22.71 -6.16
CA VAL A 137 -21.69 22.27 -6.95
C VAL A 137 -21.79 23.17 -8.19
N GLN A 138 -22.05 22.58 -9.35
CA GLN A 138 -22.30 23.31 -10.60
C GLN A 138 -23.80 23.38 -10.86
N GLY A 139 -24.42 24.53 -10.60
CA GLY A 139 -25.88 24.65 -10.59
C GLY A 139 -26.47 23.76 -9.49
N TYR A 140 -27.18 22.70 -9.88
CA TYR A 140 -27.71 21.67 -8.99
C TYR A 140 -27.01 20.32 -9.17
N SER A 141 -25.81 20.30 -9.77
CA SER A 141 -25.01 19.08 -10.00
C SER A 141 -23.79 19.06 -9.08
N PRO A 142 -23.77 18.23 -8.03
CA PRO A 142 -22.58 18.02 -7.21
C PRO A 142 -21.41 17.51 -8.06
N THR A 143 -20.22 18.08 -7.89
CA THR A 143 -19.03 17.60 -8.60
C THR A 143 -18.38 16.41 -7.89
N ILE A 144 -17.48 15.73 -8.57
CA ILE A 144 -16.69 14.64 -8.01
C ILE A 144 -16.03 15.08 -6.70
N HIS A 145 -16.10 14.20 -5.69
CA HIS A 145 -15.44 14.40 -4.42
C HIS A 145 -13.93 14.15 -4.56
N PRO A 146 -13.09 14.66 -3.64
CA PRO A 146 -11.68 14.27 -3.58
C PRO A 146 -11.53 12.74 -3.52
N THR A 147 -10.57 12.18 -4.25
CA THR A 147 -10.38 10.72 -4.34
C THR A 147 -9.23 10.25 -3.45
N THR A 148 -9.08 10.84 -2.26
CA THR A 148 -8.05 10.38 -1.33
C THR A 148 -8.44 9.01 -0.75
N VAL A 149 -7.48 8.33 -0.10
CA VAL A 149 -7.75 7.04 0.55
C VAL A 149 -8.92 7.13 1.54
N ASN A 150 -9.01 8.23 2.28
CA ASN A 150 -10.06 8.45 3.28
C ASN A 150 -11.45 8.60 2.62
N ASP A 151 -11.51 9.27 1.47
CA ASP A 151 -12.76 9.49 0.75
C ASP A 151 -13.24 8.22 0.07
N LEU A 152 -12.32 7.47 -0.54
CA LEU A 152 -12.63 6.21 -1.22
C LEU A 152 -13.01 5.08 -0.24
N SER A 153 -12.61 5.17 1.03
CA SER A 153 -13.02 4.23 2.07
C SER A 153 -14.28 4.66 2.86
N SER A 154 -15.02 5.67 2.39
CA SER A 154 -16.22 6.20 3.05
C SER A 154 -17.48 5.36 2.75
N ILE A 155 -17.40 4.07 3.11
CA ILE A 155 -18.43 3.05 2.94
C ILE A 155 -18.56 2.19 4.21
N ALA A 156 -19.78 1.76 4.54
CA ALA A 156 -20.02 0.85 5.65
C ALA A 156 -21.27 0.01 5.43
N THR A 157 -21.24 -1.27 5.82
CA THR A 157 -22.46 -2.08 5.96
C THR A 157 -22.80 -2.19 7.44
N ILE A 158 -23.98 -1.70 7.80
CA ILE A 158 -24.47 -1.59 9.18
C ILE A 158 -25.68 -2.50 9.32
N ASP A 159 -25.72 -3.32 10.36
CA ASP A 159 -26.96 -3.98 10.77
C ASP A 159 -27.76 -3.01 11.67
N ILE A 160 -28.92 -2.59 11.21
CA ILE A 160 -29.73 -1.57 11.88
C ILE A 160 -30.35 -2.04 13.20
N LEU A 161 -30.43 -3.36 13.45
CA LEU A 161 -30.96 -3.91 14.69
C LEU A 161 -29.89 -4.00 15.77
N SER A 162 -28.72 -4.55 15.45
CA SER A 162 -27.63 -4.73 16.42
C SER A 162 -26.72 -3.51 16.54
N GLY A 163 -26.72 -2.63 15.53
CA GLY A 163 -25.75 -1.54 15.41
C GLY A 163 -24.33 -2.00 15.04
N GLU A 164 -24.15 -3.29 14.79
CA GLU A 164 -22.86 -3.81 14.35
C GLU A 164 -22.54 -3.39 12.92
N SER A 165 -21.27 -3.06 12.68
CA SER A 165 -20.80 -2.62 11.37
C SER A 165 -19.76 -3.58 10.81
N ALA A 166 -20.09 -4.25 9.70
CA ALA A 166 -19.20 -5.20 9.03
C ALA A 166 -17.95 -4.53 8.43
N SER A 167 -17.99 -3.21 8.19
CA SER A 167 -16.82 -2.44 7.76
C SER A 167 -15.69 -2.42 8.79
N SER A 168 -15.99 -2.53 10.09
CA SER A 168 -14.96 -2.61 11.13
C SER A 168 -14.09 -3.86 10.95
N SER A 169 -14.71 -5.02 10.73
CA SER A 169 -14.02 -6.30 10.48
C SER A 169 -13.27 -6.30 9.15
N HIS A 170 -13.89 -5.79 8.08
CA HIS A 170 -13.24 -5.71 6.76
C HIS A 170 -12.02 -4.78 6.77
N ASN A 171 -12.14 -3.61 7.39
CA ASN A 171 -11.03 -2.65 7.53
C ASN A 171 -9.88 -3.23 8.39
N ASN A 172 -10.21 -3.98 9.44
CA ASN A 172 -9.21 -4.66 10.27
C ASN A 172 -8.45 -5.71 9.46
N ASN A 173 -9.14 -6.50 8.62
CA ASN A 173 -8.50 -7.48 7.75
C ASN A 173 -7.59 -6.83 6.70
N ILE A 174 -8.05 -5.76 6.03
CA ILE A 174 -7.22 -4.99 5.10
C ILE A 174 -5.99 -4.42 5.81
N LYS A 175 -6.16 -3.86 7.02
CA LYS A 175 -5.04 -3.33 7.80
C LYS A 175 -4.00 -4.41 8.12
N ARG A 176 -4.43 -5.59 8.58
CA ARG A 176 -3.54 -6.75 8.81
C ARG A 176 -2.81 -7.17 7.54
N MET A 177 -3.51 -7.24 6.41
CA MET A 177 -2.90 -7.58 5.12
C MET A 177 -1.87 -6.54 4.66
N LYS A 178 -2.14 -5.24 4.85
CA LYS A 178 -1.17 -4.16 4.55
C LYS A 178 0.10 -4.32 5.38
N VAL A 179 -0.04 -4.61 6.68
CA VAL A 179 1.10 -4.84 7.58
C VAL A 179 1.88 -6.09 7.15
N ALA A 180 1.20 -7.21 6.89
CA ALA A 180 1.83 -8.44 6.44
C ALA A 180 2.59 -8.26 5.11
N HIS A 181 1.99 -7.58 4.13
CA HIS A 181 2.63 -7.19 2.87
C HIS A 181 3.90 -6.37 3.12
N GLY A 182 3.82 -5.35 3.97
CA GLY A 182 4.97 -4.49 4.30
C GLY A 182 6.12 -5.27 4.95
N ILE A 183 5.83 -6.08 5.97
CA ILE A 183 6.84 -6.87 6.70
C ILE A 183 7.49 -7.89 5.77
N LEU A 184 6.69 -8.68 5.03
CA LEU A 184 7.22 -9.71 4.13
C LEU A 184 8.14 -9.11 3.07
N ASN A 185 7.76 -7.98 2.47
CA ASN A 185 8.56 -7.33 1.42
C ASN A 185 9.79 -6.59 1.96
N ALA A 186 9.71 -6.02 3.17
CA ALA A 186 10.88 -5.42 3.83
C ALA A 186 11.93 -6.48 4.17
N ILE A 187 11.52 -7.65 4.67
CA ILE A 187 12.43 -8.76 4.97
C ILE A 187 12.99 -9.36 3.67
N SER A 188 12.14 -9.67 2.69
CA SER A 188 12.57 -10.32 1.44
C SER A 188 13.36 -9.39 0.52
N TRP A 189 12.68 -8.46 -0.16
CA TRP A 189 13.26 -7.56 -1.15
C TRP A 189 14.17 -6.51 -0.54
N GLY A 190 13.84 -6.07 0.69
CA GLY A 190 14.56 -5.01 1.37
C GLY A 190 15.86 -5.47 2.05
N PHE A 191 15.88 -6.65 2.66
CA PHE A 191 17.02 -7.10 3.47
C PHE A 191 17.69 -8.37 2.95
N LEU A 192 16.94 -9.46 2.78
CA LEU A 192 17.51 -10.76 2.39
C LEU A 192 18.16 -10.72 1.00
N LEU A 193 17.60 -9.98 0.04
CA LEU A 193 18.22 -9.80 -1.28
C LEU A 193 19.63 -9.16 -1.21
N PRO A 194 19.80 -7.97 -0.59
CA PRO A 194 21.13 -7.41 -0.36
C PRO A 194 22.03 -8.36 0.42
N ALA A 195 21.55 -8.95 1.51
CA ALA A 195 22.34 -9.89 2.33
C ALA A 195 22.83 -11.09 1.50
N GLY A 196 21.98 -11.66 0.64
CA GLY A 196 22.36 -12.72 -0.29
C GLY A 196 23.40 -12.27 -1.33
N ALA A 197 23.35 -11.03 -1.81
CA ALA A 197 24.37 -10.50 -2.71
C ALA A 197 25.73 -10.35 -1.98
N LEU A 198 25.71 -9.91 -0.72
CA LEU A 198 26.89 -9.82 0.14
C LEU A 198 27.54 -11.19 0.39
N THR A 199 26.74 -12.23 0.69
CA THR A 199 27.30 -13.58 0.93
C THR A 199 28.05 -14.09 -0.30
N ALA A 200 27.51 -13.91 -1.50
CA ALA A 200 28.22 -14.28 -2.73
C ALA A 200 29.50 -13.45 -2.99
N ARG A 201 29.50 -12.17 -2.61
CA ARG A 201 30.66 -11.30 -2.79
C ARG A 201 31.80 -11.68 -1.86
N TYR A 202 31.53 -11.84 -0.56
CA TYR A 202 32.60 -12.01 0.43
C TYR A 202 32.91 -13.48 0.73
N LEU A 203 31.91 -14.35 0.87
CA LEU A 203 32.15 -15.76 1.25
C LEU A 203 32.86 -16.55 0.14
N ARG A 204 32.76 -16.11 -1.12
CA ARG A 204 33.46 -16.73 -2.24
C ARG A 204 34.98 -16.68 -2.14
N HIS A 205 35.53 -15.73 -1.38
CA HIS A 205 36.97 -15.56 -1.21
C HIS A 205 37.55 -16.33 -0.02
N PHE A 206 36.71 -16.91 0.84
CA PHE A 206 37.16 -17.71 1.97
C PHE A 206 37.32 -19.17 1.56
N GLU A 207 38.57 -19.64 1.47
CA GLU A 207 38.91 -21.02 1.10
C GLU A 207 38.22 -22.05 2.02
N ALA A 208 38.13 -21.75 3.32
CA ALA A 208 37.43 -22.59 4.31
C ALA A 208 35.94 -22.79 3.98
N VAL A 209 35.32 -21.85 3.26
CA VAL A 209 33.91 -21.94 2.84
C VAL A 209 33.77 -22.69 1.52
N GLY A 210 34.82 -22.80 0.71
CA GLY A 210 34.86 -23.65 -0.49
C GLY A 210 33.68 -23.47 -1.44
N VAL A 211 32.91 -24.53 -1.69
CA VAL A 211 31.71 -24.48 -2.55
C VAL A 211 30.44 -24.02 -1.82
N TYR A 212 30.46 -23.96 -0.48
CA TYR A 212 29.29 -23.70 0.34
C TYR A 212 28.73 -22.29 0.18
N TRP A 213 29.57 -21.30 -0.17
CA TRP A 213 29.10 -19.93 -0.43
C TRP A 213 28.00 -19.90 -1.49
N PHE A 214 28.09 -20.78 -2.50
CA PHE A 214 27.12 -20.83 -3.60
C PHE A 214 25.76 -21.35 -3.10
N TYR A 215 25.76 -22.37 -2.23
CA TYR A 215 24.54 -22.89 -1.63
C TYR A 215 23.92 -21.90 -0.63
N ILE A 216 24.75 -21.22 0.17
CA ILE A 216 24.31 -20.17 1.10
C ILE A 216 23.66 -19.03 0.32
N HIS A 217 24.33 -18.50 -0.70
CA HIS A 217 23.79 -17.46 -1.58
C HIS A 217 22.47 -17.91 -2.21
N THR A 218 22.45 -19.10 -2.81
CA THR A 218 21.25 -19.62 -3.49
C THR A 218 20.09 -19.81 -2.50
N GLY A 219 20.34 -20.37 -1.32
CA GLY A 219 19.33 -20.57 -0.28
C GLY A 219 18.73 -19.26 0.22
N VAL A 220 19.56 -18.26 0.51
CA VAL A 220 19.11 -16.92 0.93
C VAL A 220 18.28 -16.26 -0.18
N GLN A 221 18.75 -16.30 -1.44
CA GLN A 221 18.05 -15.67 -2.56
C GLN A 221 16.72 -16.36 -2.89
N LEU A 222 16.66 -17.70 -2.87
CA LEU A 222 15.40 -18.43 -3.07
C LEU A 222 14.40 -18.16 -1.95
N THR A 223 14.86 -18.11 -0.69
CA THR A 223 14.01 -17.77 0.45
C THR A 223 13.45 -16.36 0.32
N ALA A 224 14.30 -15.39 -0.03
CA ALA A 224 13.89 -14.01 -0.29
C ALA A 224 12.83 -13.96 -1.40
N PHE A 225 13.07 -14.63 -2.53
CA PHE A 225 12.14 -14.63 -3.65
C PHE A 225 10.79 -15.27 -3.31
N LEU A 226 10.76 -16.39 -2.59
CA LEU A 226 9.52 -17.07 -2.18
C LEU A 226 8.68 -16.21 -1.23
N LEU A 227 9.31 -15.62 -0.20
CA LEU A 227 8.64 -14.66 0.68
C LEU A 227 8.14 -13.43 -0.10
N GLY A 228 8.96 -12.99 -1.07
CA GLY A 228 8.63 -11.89 -1.97
C GLY A 228 7.43 -12.16 -2.88
N ILE A 229 7.23 -13.40 -3.35
CA ILE A 229 6.04 -13.82 -4.10
C ILE A 229 4.78 -13.67 -3.23
N VAL A 230 4.83 -14.16 -1.98
CA VAL A 230 3.71 -14.03 -1.05
C VAL A 230 3.40 -12.56 -0.79
N GLY A 231 4.43 -11.76 -0.50
CA GLY A 231 4.31 -10.31 -0.34
C GLY A 231 3.70 -9.64 -1.57
N PHE A 232 4.17 -9.97 -2.77
CA PHE A 232 3.65 -9.42 -4.03
C PHE A 232 2.18 -9.80 -4.26
N ALA A 233 1.81 -11.06 -4.05
CA ALA A 233 0.43 -11.54 -4.17
C ALA A 233 -0.53 -10.82 -3.20
N LEU A 234 -0.09 -10.57 -1.95
CA LEU A 234 -0.84 -9.74 -1.01
C LEU A 234 -1.02 -8.32 -1.53
N GLY A 235 -0.01 -7.74 -2.17
CA GLY A 235 -0.07 -6.41 -2.80
C GLY A 235 -1.11 -6.33 -3.92
N ILE A 236 -1.16 -7.35 -4.79
CA ILE A 236 -2.19 -7.47 -5.83
C ILE A 236 -3.58 -7.59 -5.21
N ARG A 237 -3.73 -8.45 -4.18
CA ARG A 237 -5.01 -8.62 -3.49
C ARG A 237 -5.47 -7.33 -2.81
N LEU A 238 -4.57 -6.58 -2.18
CA LEU A 238 -4.86 -5.27 -1.60
C LEU A 238 -5.35 -4.27 -2.66
N GLY A 239 -4.72 -4.25 -3.84
CA GLY A 239 -5.19 -3.43 -4.97
C GLY A 239 -6.61 -3.79 -5.41
N ASN A 240 -6.94 -5.07 -5.50
CA ASN A 240 -8.27 -5.54 -5.87
C ASN A 240 -9.33 -5.24 -4.80
N LEU A 241 -8.94 -5.21 -3.52
CA LEU A 241 -9.83 -4.86 -2.40
C LEU A 241 -9.95 -3.35 -2.18
N SER A 242 -9.20 -2.52 -2.91
CA SER A 242 -9.20 -1.06 -2.76
C SER A 242 -9.33 -0.36 -4.11
N PRO A 243 -10.42 -0.58 -4.85
CA PRO A 243 -10.62 0.03 -6.16
C PRO A 243 -10.59 1.56 -6.06
N GLY A 244 -9.92 2.21 -7.01
CA GLY A 244 -9.73 3.66 -7.03
C GLY A 244 -8.55 4.17 -6.20
N VAL A 245 -8.06 3.40 -5.22
CA VAL A 245 -6.85 3.76 -4.46
C VAL A 245 -5.62 3.36 -5.28
N THR A 246 -4.83 4.33 -5.72
CA THR A 246 -3.64 4.06 -6.55
C THR A 246 -2.37 4.63 -5.94
N PHE A 247 -1.35 3.78 -5.82
CA PHE A 247 0.00 4.16 -5.44
C PHE A 247 0.93 3.90 -6.63
N GLY A 248 0.92 4.84 -7.57
CA GLY A 248 1.48 4.65 -8.92
C GLY A 248 2.95 4.24 -8.92
N LEU A 249 3.80 4.93 -8.16
CA LEU A 249 5.24 4.67 -8.11
C LEU A 249 5.56 3.33 -7.45
N HIS A 250 5.12 3.10 -6.20
CA HIS A 250 5.30 1.83 -5.49
C HIS A 250 4.82 0.63 -6.32
N ARG A 251 3.63 0.73 -6.94
CA ARG A 251 3.10 -0.35 -7.76
C ARG A 251 3.99 -0.65 -8.97
N LYS A 252 4.38 0.38 -9.73
CA LYS A 252 5.26 0.22 -10.91
C LYS A 252 6.62 -0.37 -10.53
N LEU A 253 7.23 0.13 -9.46
CA LEU A 253 8.49 -0.42 -8.93
C LEU A 253 8.32 -1.86 -8.44
N GLY A 254 7.22 -2.19 -7.76
CA GLY A 254 6.93 -3.55 -7.31
C GLY A 254 6.83 -4.55 -8.45
N PHE A 255 6.12 -4.21 -9.53
CA PHE A 255 6.10 -5.05 -10.74
C PHE A 255 7.50 -5.21 -11.35
N ALA A 256 8.27 -4.11 -11.47
CA ALA A 256 9.61 -4.17 -12.01
C ALA A 256 10.54 -5.09 -11.19
N VAL A 257 10.54 -4.94 -9.86
CA VAL A 257 11.31 -5.78 -8.93
C VAL A 257 10.90 -7.25 -9.05
N PHE A 258 9.60 -7.54 -9.12
CA PHE A 258 9.11 -8.92 -9.27
C PHE A 258 9.58 -9.56 -10.59
N CYS A 259 9.53 -8.82 -11.70
CA CYS A 259 10.04 -9.28 -13.00
C CYS A 259 11.55 -9.52 -12.96
N LEU A 260 12.33 -8.58 -12.40
CA LEU A 260 13.79 -8.73 -12.27
C LEU A 260 14.18 -9.89 -11.36
N GLY A 261 13.46 -10.08 -10.24
CA GLY A 261 13.66 -11.23 -9.35
C GLY A 261 13.36 -12.56 -10.05
N SER A 262 12.30 -12.61 -10.85
CA SER A 262 11.94 -13.79 -11.66
C SER A 262 13.01 -14.11 -12.70
N LEU A 263 13.51 -13.08 -13.39
CA LEU A 263 14.65 -13.21 -14.29
C LEU A 263 15.89 -13.75 -13.54
N GLN A 264 16.15 -13.28 -12.32
CA GLN A 264 17.27 -13.78 -11.53
C GLN A 264 17.14 -15.23 -11.09
N THR A 265 15.94 -15.71 -10.76
CA THR A 265 15.76 -17.13 -10.43
C THR A 265 15.89 -18.02 -11.65
N LEU A 266 15.46 -17.57 -12.84
CA LEU A 266 15.72 -18.26 -14.11
C LEU A 266 17.22 -18.37 -14.42
N ALA A 267 18.07 -17.49 -13.87
CA ALA A 267 19.51 -17.59 -14.02
C ALA A 267 20.07 -18.92 -13.47
N LEU A 268 19.42 -19.54 -12.48
CA LEU A 268 19.80 -20.86 -11.97
C LEU A 268 19.55 -21.96 -13.01
N LEU A 269 18.40 -21.93 -13.68
CA LEU A 269 18.01 -22.94 -14.68
C LEU A 269 18.90 -22.87 -15.92
N PHE A 270 19.20 -21.67 -16.40
CA PHE A 270 20.00 -21.45 -17.60
C PHE A 270 21.50 -21.29 -17.32
N ARG A 271 22.00 -21.74 -16.16
CA ARG A 271 23.39 -21.58 -15.74
C ARG A 271 24.34 -22.42 -16.62
N PRO A 272 25.16 -21.81 -17.50
CA PRO A 272 26.06 -22.57 -18.38
C PRO A 272 27.24 -23.17 -17.60
N LYS A 273 27.81 -24.27 -18.09
CA LYS A 273 29.09 -24.82 -17.60
C LYS A 273 30.18 -23.75 -17.63
N THR A 274 31.16 -23.84 -16.72
CA THR A 274 32.24 -22.84 -16.56
C THR A 274 33.08 -22.65 -17.82
N THR A 275 33.22 -23.70 -18.63
CA THR A 275 33.95 -23.71 -19.90
C THR A 275 33.14 -23.20 -21.10
N HIS A 276 31.84 -22.94 -20.94
CA HIS A 276 30.95 -22.59 -22.03
C HIS A 276 31.10 -21.12 -22.48
N LYS A 277 31.11 -20.85 -23.81
CA LYS A 277 31.25 -19.49 -24.36
C LYS A 277 30.21 -18.48 -23.84
N PHE A 278 28.98 -18.93 -23.57
CA PHE A 278 27.91 -18.07 -23.03
C PHE A 278 28.04 -17.75 -21.54
N ARG A 279 28.98 -18.38 -20.81
CA ARG A 279 29.20 -18.14 -19.38
C ARG A 279 29.49 -16.67 -19.08
N LYS A 280 30.19 -15.96 -19.98
CA LYS A 280 30.51 -14.53 -19.82
C LYS A 280 29.25 -13.65 -19.86
N TYR A 281 28.33 -13.89 -20.79
CA TYR A 281 27.09 -13.14 -20.92
C TYR A 281 26.16 -13.44 -19.75
N TRP A 282 26.06 -14.72 -19.35
CA TRP A 282 25.30 -15.12 -18.17
C TRP A 282 25.80 -14.41 -16.90
N LYS A 283 27.13 -14.30 -16.70
CA LYS A 283 27.70 -13.55 -15.57
C LYS A 283 27.31 -12.07 -15.60
N SER A 284 27.41 -11.42 -16.76
CA SER A 284 27.04 -10.01 -16.93
C SER A 284 25.56 -9.77 -16.64
N TYR A 285 24.69 -10.58 -17.25
CA TYR A 285 23.26 -10.61 -17.01
C TYR A 285 22.94 -10.77 -15.52
N HIS A 286 23.47 -11.83 -14.89
CA HIS A 286 23.19 -12.15 -13.49
C HIS A 286 23.64 -11.05 -12.54
N HIS A 287 24.77 -10.40 -12.83
CA HIS A 287 25.27 -9.29 -12.03
C HIS A 287 24.38 -8.05 -12.22
N PHE A 288 24.20 -7.58 -13.46
CA PHE A 288 23.48 -6.35 -13.74
C PHE A 288 22.01 -6.40 -13.29
N VAL A 289 21.29 -7.47 -13.64
CA VAL A 289 19.89 -7.68 -13.23
C VAL A 289 19.81 -7.85 -11.71
N GLY A 290 20.78 -8.53 -11.10
CA GLY A 290 20.87 -8.68 -9.65
C GLY A 290 20.99 -7.35 -8.90
N TYR A 291 21.94 -6.50 -9.27
CA TYR A 291 22.10 -5.18 -8.63
C TYR A 291 20.90 -4.27 -8.86
N ALA A 292 20.36 -4.26 -10.08
CA ALA A 292 19.15 -3.51 -10.37
C ALA A 292 17.98 -3.97 -9.47
N CYS A 293 17.81 -5.29 -9.31
CA CYS A 293 16.77 -5.85 -8.43
C CYS A 293 16.98 -5.47 -6.96
N VAL A 294 18.21 -5.49 -6.45
CA VAL A 294 18.54 -5.08 -5.07
C VAL A 294 18.22 -3.60 -4.85
N VAL A 295 18.69 -2.72 -5.72
CA VAL A 295 18.48 -1.28 -5.60
C VAL A 295 16.99 -0.94 -5.68
N LEU A 296 16.30 -1.45 -6.71
CA LEU A 296 14.87 -1.19 -6.87
C LEU A 296 14.04 -1.81 -5.75
N GLY A 297 14.44 -2.98 -5.22
CA GLY A 297 13.80 -3.62 -4.07
C GLY A 297 13.84 -2.73 -2.83
N VAL A 298 15.03 -2.23 -2.47
CA VAL A 298 15.22 -1.33 -1.33
C VAL A 298 14.44 -0.02 -1.51
N VAL A 299 14.53 0.61 -2.69
CA VAL A 299 13.79 1.84 -3.00
C VAL A 299 12.29 1.61 -2.92
N ASN A 300 11.80 0.47 -3.41
CA ASN A 300 10.38 0.15 -3.37
C ASN A 300 9.85 -0.06 -1.95
N VAL A 301 10.68 -0.61 -1.04
CA VAL A 301 10.35 -0.71 0.40
C VAL A 301 10.24 0.68 1.02
N PHE A 302 11.15 1.61 0.71
CA PHE A 302 11.03 3.01 1.15
C PHE A 302 9.75 3.66 0.63
N GLN A 303 9.41 3.46 -0.64
CA GLN A 303 8.13 3.90 -1.20
C GLN A 303 6.93 3.27 -0.45
N GLY A 304 7.05 2.01 -0.03
CA GLY A 304 6.05 1.34 0.80
C GLY A 304 5.81 2.02 2.15
N PHE A 305 6.87 2.48 2.83
CA PHE A 305 6.74 3.26 4.07
C PHE A 305 5.98 4.57 3.86
N GLU A 306 6.25 5.28 2.76
CA GLU A 306 5.54 6.51 2.40
C GLU A 306 4.05 6.23 2.10
N VAL A 307 3.78 5.19 1.32
CA VAL A 307 2.40 4.76 0.98
C VAL A 307 1.59 4.38 2.22
N MET A 308 2.25 3.78 3.22
CA MET A 308 1.61 3.42 4.48
C MET A 308 1.48 4.59 5.46
N GLY A 309 2.04 5.77 5.14
CA GLY A 309 2.01 6.95 6.02
C GLY A 309 2.81 6.79 7.30
N ILE A 310 3.80 5.88 7.32
CA ILE A 310 4.62 5.54 8.50
C ILE A 310 6.09 5.93 8.29
N SER A 311 6.32 6.97 7.51
CA SER A 311 7.65 7.48 7.15
C SER A 311 8.47 7.95 8.34
N GLY A 312 7.82 8.37 9.43
CA GLY A 312 8.45 8.76 10.70
C GLY A 312 8.46 7.67 11.78
N SER A 313 8.18 6.41 11.42
CA SER A 313 8.02 5.34 12.41
C SER A 313 9.34 4.66 12.82
N TYR A 314 9.36 4.08 14.02
CA TYR A 314 10.44 3.21 14.49
C TYR A 314 10.69 2.01 13.58
N ALA A 315 9.68 1.53 12.85
CA ALA A 315 9.85 0.45 11.88
C ALA A 315 10.75 0.87 10.71
N LYS A 316 10.59 2.09 10.18
CA LYS A 316 11.49 2.63 9.15
C LYS A 316 12.89 2.85 9.71
N LEU A 317 13.00 3.35 10.94
CA LEU A 317 14.29 3.49 11.62
C LEU A 317 15.02 2.14 11.76
N ALA A 318 14.34 1.11 12.26
CA ALA A 318 14.89 -0.24 12.38
C ALA A 318 15.36 -0.80 11.03
N TYR A 319 14.57 -0.58 9.97
CA TYR A 319 14.96 -0.95 8.61
C TYR A 319 16.21 -0.20 8.12
N CYS A 320 16.28 1.13 8.33
CA CYS A 320 17.46 1.92 8.01
C CYS A 320 18.71 1.46 8.78
N LEU A 321 18.57 1.16 10.08
CA LEU A 321 19.66 0.64 10.90
C LEU A 321 20.14 -0.72 10.39
N ALA A 322 19.22 -1.63 10.04
CA ALA A 322 19.58 -2.92 9.45
C ALA A 322 20.40 -2.75 8.16
N LEU A 323 19.94 -1.90 7.23
CA LEU A 323 20.66 -1.60 5.99
C LEU A 323 22.01 -0.93 6.23
N SER A 324 22.07 0.03 7.16
CA SER A 324 23.30 0.75 7.49
C SER A 324 24.33 -0.18 8.12
N THR A 325 23.90 -1.12 8.97
CA THR A 325 24.76 -2.17 9.53
C THR A 325 25.28 -3.09 8.42
N THR A 326 24.43 -3.53 7.49
CA THR A 326 24.84 -4.33 6.33
C THR A 326 25.87 -3.60 5.47
N LEU A 327 25.66 -2.31 5.21
CA LEU A 327 26.60 -1.47 4.47
C LEU A 327 27.92 -1.26 5.23
N GLY A 328 27.86 -1.05 6.55
CA GLY A 328 29.04 -0.94 7.41
C GLY A 328 29.88 -2.22 7.39
N ILE A 329 29.24 -3.39 7.44
CA ILE A 329 29.91 -4.68 7.28
C ILE A 329 30.58 -4.79 5.91
N CYS A 330 29.93 -4.36 4.81
CA CYS A 330 30.57 -4.32 3.49
C CYS A 330 31.85 -3.48 3.52
N ILE A 331 31.77 -2.25 4.03
CA ILE A 331 32.91 -1.33 4.06
C ILE A 331 34.06 -1.94 4.88
N ALA A 332 33.76 -2.53 6.05
CA ALA A 332 34.77 -3.19 6.87
C ALA A 332 35.44 -4.37 6.15
N LEU A 333 34.66 -5.21 5.45
CA LEU A 333 35.19 -6.34 4.69
C LEU A 333 36.02 -5.90 3.47
N GLU A 334 35.63 -4.82 2.79
CA GLU A 334 36.44 -4.22 1.70
C GLU A 334 37.77 -3.69 2.23
N VAL A 335 37.75 -2.90 3.33
CA VAL A 335 38.97 -2.37 3.96
C VAL A 335 39.91 -3.51 4.37
N ASN A 336 39.38 -4.55 5.02
CA ASN A 336 40.17 -5.71 5.39
C ASN A 336 40.76 -6.43 4.16
N GLY A 337 39.99 -6.57 3.08
CA GLY A 337 40.47 -7.13 1.81
C GLY A 337 41.64 -6.34 1.22
N TRP A 338 41.55 -5.01 1.23
CA TRP A 338 42.64 -4.12 0.79
C TRP A 338 43.88 -4.22 1.68
N VAL A 339 43.70 -4.28 3.01
CA VAL A 339 44.82 -4.47 3.95
C VAL A 339 45.55 -5.79 3.67
N ILE A 340 44.81 -6.88 3.46
CA ILE A 340 45.39 -8.19 3.13
C ILE A 340 46.12 -8.14 1.78
N PHE A 341 45.53 -7.49 0.77
CA PHE A 341 46.16 -7.31 -0.55
C PHE A 341 47.49 -6.55 -0.45
N CYS A 342 47.51 -5.40 0.24
CA CYS A 342 48.72 -4.61 0.46
C CYS A 342 49.78 -5.39 1.25
N ARG A 343 49.37 -6.18 2.27
CA ARG A 343 50.28 -7.03 3.03
C ARG A 343 50.93 -8.10 2.14
N LYS A 344 50.14 -8.83 1.36
CA LYS A 344 50.66 -9.85 0.43
C LYS A 344 51.60 -9.25 -0.62
N ALA A 345 51.26 -8.10 -1.18
CA ALA A 345 52.14 -7.41 -2.13
C ALA A 345 53.48 -7.01 -1.48
N LYS A 346 53.46 -6.60 -0.20
CA LYS A 346 54.68 -6.32 0.56
C LYS A 346 55.49 -7.59 0.84
N GLU A 347 54.85 -8.68 1.25
CA GLU A 347 55.49 -9.99 1.46
C GLU A 347 56.17 -10.50 0.18
N GLU A 348 55.46 -10.47 -0.96
CA GLU A 348 56.01 -10.84 -2.27
C GLU A 348 57.20 -9.97 -2.67
N LYS A 349 57.15 -8.67 -2.38
CA LYS A 349 58.28 -7.75 -2.62
C LYS A 349 59.48 -8.12 -1.74
N MET A 350 59.28 -8.38 -0.45
CA MET A 350 60.36 -8.77 0.48
C MET A 350 60.99 -10.12 0.09
N ILE A 351 60.19 -11.07 -0.41
CA ILE A 351 60.69 -12.34 -0.96
C ILE A 351 61.54 -12.10 -2.21
N ARG A 352 61.10 -11.24 -3.14
CA ARG A 352 61.87 -10.89 -4.36
C ARG A 352 63.19 -10.17 -4.04
N GLU A 353 63.21 -9.36 -3.00
CA GLU A 353 64.39 -8.60 -2.55
C GLU A 353 65.32 -9.45 -1.64
N GLY A 354 65.00 -10.72 -1.38
CA GLY A 354 65.84 -11.62 -0.59
C GLY A 354 65.84 -11.33 0.92
N LEU A 355 64.93 -10.49 1.40
CA LEU A 355 64.83 -10.05 2.80
C LEU A 355 64.12 -11.09 3.70
N VAL A 356 63.50 -12.11 3.10
CA VAL A 356 62.85 -13.24 3.79
C VAL A 356 63.25 -14.54 3.09
N GLY A 357 63.96 -15.42 3.79
CA GLY A 357 64.45 -16.69 3.25
C GLY A 357 63.32 -17.70 3.01
N SER A 358 63.32 -18.34 1.84
CA SER A 358 62.47 -19.50 1.53
C SER A 358 62.94 -20.70 2.38
N SER A 359 62.33 -20.89 3.54
CA SER A 359 62.56 -22.08 4.38
C SER A 359 61.61 -23.20 3.96
N GLU A 360 61.79 -23.78 2.77
CA GLU A 360 61.14 -25.06 2.40
C GLU A 360 61.77 -25.66 1.13
N LYS A 361 63.02 -26.16 1.25
CA LYS A 361 63.60 -27.19 0.37
C LYS A 361 64.97 -27.65 0.90
N ARG A 362 64.97 -28.45 1.98
CA ARG A 362 66.15 -29.24 2.41
C ARG A 362 65.73 -30.30 3.44
N SER A 363 65.10 -31.38 2.98
CA SER A 363 65.00 -32.65 3.72
C SER A 363 64.49 -33.78 2.81
N ALA A 364 65.09 -33.92 1.62
CA ALA A 364 64.91 -35.08 0.75
C ALA A 364 66.21 -35.25 -0.03
N ASP A 365 67.27 -35.54 0.72
CA ASP A 365 68.47 -36.28 0.31
C ASP A 365 69.42 -36.26 1.52
N GLU A 366 69.97 -37.42 1.82
CA GLU A 366 70.88 -37.83 2.92
C GLU A 366 70.21 -38.63 4.07
N ASP A 367 70.62 -39.90 4.05
CA ASP A 367 70.47 -41.07 4.94
C ASP A 367 69.19 -41.94 4.90
#